data_AF-A0A1H8DBS2-F1
#
_entry.id   AF-A0A1H8DBS2-F1
#
_cell.length_a   1.000
_cell.length_b   1.000
_cell.length_c   1.000
_cell.angle_alpha   90.00
_cell.angle_beta   90.00
_cell.angle_gamma   90.00
#
_symmetry.space_group_name_H-M   'P 1'
#
loop_
_entity.id
_entity.type
_entity.pdbx_description
1 polymer ?
#
loop_
_entity_poly.entity_id
_entity_poly.type
_entity_poly.pdbx_seq_one_letter_code
_entity_poly.pdbx_strand_id
1 'polypeptide(L)'
;MLIRKLFRFENTHRVRGCSTRRCSHSIHGHSYKTELLLEAHALDNGQMVYDFGLLKNNVRDLIDAFDHAVSLWSGDDPDYLATMRKHSERWILLPVSPSAEQLSRILFRLVDTLLRHTAMANGEADVQLHSVIVHETESGYAQCFREDACNPRMGLIELSDIAFSATITRSWQDIELFENLKQYDRIFLRQSRNHDPEKKILMTRNISKTCTES
;
A
#
# COMPACT_ATOMS: atom_id res chain seq x y z
N MET A 1 6.59 20.64 -5.93
CA MET A 1 5.50 21.21 -5.10
C MET A 1 4.73 20.07 -4.48
N LEU A 2 4.43 20.13 -3.18
CA LEU A 2 3.64 19.12 -2.47
C LEU A 2 2.18 19.55 -2.33
N ILE A 3 1.26 18.65 -2.63
CA ILE A 3 -0.17 18.79 -2.32
C ILE A 3 -0.64 17.62 -1.44
N ARG A 4 -1.72 17.84 -0.69
CA ARG A 4 -2.25 16.87 0.27
C ARG A 4 -3.71 16.55 0.00
N LYS A 5 -4.05 15.27 0.01
CA LYS A 5 -5.44 14.79 0.13
C LYS A 5 -5.62 14.01 1.43
N LEU A 6 -6.65 14.38 2.19
CA LEU A 6 -7.00 13.73 3.46
C LEU A 6 -8.25 12.85 3.30
N PHE A 7 -8.18 11.65 3.85
CA PHE A 7 -9.25 10.67 3.95
C PHE A 7 -9.49 10.27 5.41
N ARG A 8 -10.66 9.71 5.71
CA ARG A 8 -11.05 9.19 7.02
C ARG A 8 -11.70 7.84 6.86
N PHE A 9 -11.49 6.98 7.84
CA PHE A 9 -12.17 5.69 7.93
C PHE A 9 -12.21 5.19 9.37
N GLU A 10 -13.25 4.45 9.72
CA GLU A 10 -13.39 3.76 10.99
C GLU A 10 -12.94 2.30 10.81
N ASN A 11 -11.90 1.86 11.53
CA ASN A 11 -11.38 0.50 11.35
C ASN A 11 -11.17 -0.21 12.67
N THR A 12 -11.49 -1.49 12.69
CA THR A 12 -11.30 -2.39 13.82
C THR A 12 -10.06 -3.26 13.58
N HIS A 13 -9.20 -3.39 14.60
CA HIS A 13 -7.97 -4.17 14.51
C HIS A 13 -7.52 -4.73 15.87
N ARG A 14 -6.42 -5.50 15.86
CA ARG A 14 -5.70 -5.90 17.07
C ARG A 14 -4.21 -6.05 16.73
N VAL A 15 -3.33 -5.45 17.52
CA VAL A 15 -1.89 -5.34 17.22
C VAL A 15 -1.12 -6.40 18.01
N ARG A 16 -0.77 -7.52 17.36
CA ARG A 16 -0.06 -8.62 18.06
C ARG A 16 1.35 -8.21 18.46
N GLY A 17 1.83 -8.76 19.58
CA GLY A 17 3.21 -8.58 20.04
C GLY A 17 3.57 -7.19 20.59
N CYS A 18 2.65 -6.22 20.61
CA CYS A 18 2.92 -4.93 21.26
C CYS A 18 2.90 -5.05 22.80
N SER A 19 3.70 -4.22 23.47
CA SER A 19 3.83 -4.20 24.94
C SER A 19 2.53 -3.83 25.66
N THR A 20 1.68 -3.01 25.06
CA THR A 20 0.39 -2.63 25.63
C THR A 20 -0.59 -3.80 25.61
N ARG A 21 -0.98 -4.28 26.80
CA ARG A 21 -1.87 -5.46 26.95
C ARG A 21 -3.22 -5.29 26.27
N ARG A 22 -3.84 -4.11 26.37
CA ARG A 22 -5.14 -3.80 25.74
C ARG A 22 -5.07 -3.96 24.22
N CYS A 23 -4.07 -3.36 23.57
CA CYS A 23 -3.89 -3.44 22.13
C CYS A 23 -3.50 -4.85 21.64
N SER A 24 -2.70 -5.59 22.41
CA SER A 24 -2.21 -6.92 22.01
C SER A 24 -3.18 -8.06 22.25
N HIS A 25 -4.16 -7.90 23.13
CA HIS A 25 -5.08 -8.99 23.52
C HIS A 25 -6.54 -8.71 23.18
N SER A 26 -6.92 -7.46 22.91
CA SER A 26 -8.30 -7.08 22.67
C SER A 26 -8.47 -6.49 21.26
N ILE A 27 -9.58 -6.85 20.64
CA ILE A 27 -10.08 -6.16 19.45
C ILE A 27 -10.51 -4.75 19.90
N HIS A 28 -10.12 -3.75 19.12
CA HIS A 28 -10.50 -2.36 19.32
C HIS A 28 -10.53 -1.66 17.96
N GLY A 29 -10.94 -0.40 17.92
CA GLY A 29 -10.95 0.36 16.68
C GLY A 29 -10.60 1.82 16.92
N HIS A 30 -10.35 2.51 15.80
CA HIS A 30 -10.01 3.92 15.78
C HIS A 30 -10.65 4.63 14.59
N SER A 31 -10.82 5.94 14.77
CA SER A 31 -11.20 6.88 13.73
C SER A 31 -9.93 7.37 13.02
N TYR A 32 -9.48 6.63 12.03
CA TYR A 32 -8.24 6.90 11.32
C TYR A 32 -8.36 8.14 10.42
N LYS A 33 -7.25 8.87 10.31
CA LYS A 33 -7.05 9.87 9.26
C LYS A 33 -5.87 9.44 8.40
N THR A 34 -6.04 9.40 7.08
CA THR A 34 -4.97 9.09 6.14
C THR A 34 -4.72 10.25 5.19
N GLU A 35 -3.46 10.64 5.07
CA GLU A 35 -3.02 11.70 4.16
C GLU A 35 -2.19 11.10 3.04
N LEU A 36 -2.54 11.45 1.81
CA LEU A 36 -1.70 11.23 0.65
C LEU A 36 -1.02 12.54 0.28
N LEU A 37 0.30 12.54 0.29
CA LEU A 37 1.11 13.65 -0.18
C LEU A 37 1.59 13.32 -1.60
N LEU A 38 1.18 14.13 -2.57
CA LEU A 38 1.64 14.02 -3.95
C LEU A 38 2.64 15.13 -4.25
N GLU A 39 3.64 14.81 -5.05
CA GLU A 39 4.64 15.76 -5.52
C GLU A 39 4.67 15.81 -7.05
N ALA A 40 4.84 17.01 -7.60
CA ALA A 40 5.25 17.23 -8.99
C ALA A 40 6.13 18.47 -9.13
N HIS A 41 6.90 18.54 -10.22
CA HIS A 41 7.74 19.69 -10.57
C HIS A 41 7.15 20.56 -11.70
N ALA A 42 5.99 20.16 -12.22
CA ALA A 42 5.21 20.89 -13.20
C ALA A 42 3.78 21.10 -12.71
N LEU A 43 3.09 22.05 -13.33
CA LEU A 43 1.65 22.21 -13.21
C LEU A 43 0.99 21.72 -14.50
N ASP A 44 -0.20 21.16 -14.38
CA ASP A 44 -1.06 20.76 -15.49
C ASP A 44 -1.65 21.99 -16.23
N ASN A 45 -2.49 21.74 -17.24
CA ASN A 45 -3.13 22.83 -18.00
C ASN A 45 -4.08 23.70 -17.14
N GLY A 46 -4.50 23.21 -15.97
CA GLY A 46 -5.30 23.93 -14.99
C GLY A 46 -4.48 24.69 -13.94
N GLN A 47 -3.15 24.73 -14.07
CA GLN A 47 -2.22 25.28 -13.09
C GLN A 47 -2.26 24.55 -11.73
N MET A 48 -2.48 23.24 -11.74
CA MET A 48 -2.51 22.38 -10.56
C MET A 48 -1.41 21.31 -10.61
N VAL A 49 -0.98 20.82 -9.44
CA VAL A 49 -0.09 19.64 -9.37
C VAL A 49 -0.83 18.38 -9.81
N TYR A 50 -2.09 18.23 -9.39
CA TYR A 50 -2.95 17.12 -9.78
C TYR A 50 -4.42 17.47 -9.50
N ASP A 51 -5.31 17.24 -10.45
CA ASP A 51 -6.75 17.35 -10.18
C ASP A 51 -7.20 16.14 -9.33
N PHE A 52 -7.53 16.39 -8.06
CA PHE A 52 -8.07 15.35 -7.18
C PHE A 52 -9.38 14.74 -7.69
N GLY A 53 -10.09 15.40 -8.60
CA GLY A 53 -11.19 14.85 -9.39
C GLY A 53 -10.82 13.55 -10.10
N LEU A 54 -9.58 13.42 -10.57
CA LEU A 54 -9.04 12.24 -11.24
C LEU A 54 -8.64 11.13 -10.23
N LEU A 55 -8.42 11.46 -8.95
CA LEU A 55 -8.23 10.45 -7.90
C LEU A 55 -9.55 9.85 -7.39
N LYS A 56 -10.71 10.44 -7.73
CA LYS A 56 -11.95 10.27 -6.95
C LYS A 56 -12.50 8.85 -6.88
N ASN A 57 -12.12 7.97 -7.80
CA ASN A 57 -12.72 6.64 -7.87
C ASN A 57 -11.76 5.59 -7.29
N ASN A 58 -10.71 5.22 -8.01
CA ASN A 58 -9.89 4.07 -7.60
C ASN A 58 -9.09 4.30 -6.29
N VAL A 59 -8.49 5.47 -6.08
CA VAL A 59 -7.78 5.76 -4.80
C VAL A 59 -8.77 5.81 -3.64
N ARG A 60 -9.94 6.41 -3.87
CA ARG A 60 -11.00 6.45 -2.86
C ARG A 60 -11.47 5.05 -2.50
N ASP A 61 -11.75 4.21 -3.49
CA ASP A 61 -12.18 2.82 -3.31
C ASP A 61 -11.16 2.01 -2.49
N LEU A 62 -9.87 2.18 -2.75
CA LEU A 62 -8.80 1.54 -1.97
C LEU A 62 -8.74 1.98 -0.52
N ILE A 63 -9.00 3.25 -0.22
CA ILE A 63 -8.98 3.75 1.16
C ILE A 63 -10.30 3.44 1.87
N ASP A 64 -11.42 3.60 1.19
CA ASP A 64 -12.76 3.29 1.68
C ASP A 64 -12.92 1.81 2.00
N ALA A 65 -12.15 0.93 1.36
CA ALA A 65 -12.05 -0.48 1.71
C ALA A 65 -11.76 -0.72 3.21
N PHE A 66 -11.05 0.19 3.87
CA PHE A 66 -10.74 0.12 5.30
C PHE A 66 -11.86 0.65 6.20
N ASP A 67 -12.83 1.39 5.65
CA ASP A 67 -13.94 1.96 6.41
C ASP A 67 -14.95 0.89 6.82
N HIS A 68 -15.37 0.95 8.08
CA HIS A 68 -16.24 -0.01 8.75
C HIS A 68 -15.80 -1.47 8.51
N ALA A 69 -14.50 -1.71 8.47
CA ALA A 69 -13.91 -3.02 8.21
C ALA A 69 -13.05 -3.51 9.38
N VAL A 70 -12.80 -4.82 9.40
CA VAL A 70 -11.82 -5.43 10.30
C VAL A 70 -10.51 -5.68 9.55
N SER A 71 -9.41 -5.06 9.99
CA SER A 71 -8.07 -5.36 9.49
C SER A 71 -7.50 -6.56 10.24
N LEU A 72 -7.30 -7.66 9.52
CA LEU A 72 -6.83 -8.94 10.03
C LEU A 72 -5.39 -9.19 9.59
N TRP A 73 -4.56 -9.73 10.48
CA TRP A 73 -3.22 -10.17 10.10
C TRP A 73 -3.26 -11.64 9.66
N SER A 74 -2.65 -11.98 8.53
CA SER A 74 -2.56 -13.37 8.04
C SER A 74 -1.82 -14.31 8.99
N GLY A 75 -0.98 -13.78 9.88
CA GLY A 75 -0.32 -14.53 10.96
C GLY A 75 -1.16 -14.70 12.22
N ASP A 76 -2.42 -14.24 12.25
CA ASP A 76 -3.31 -14.48 13.39
C ASP A 76 -3.78 -15.93 13.47
N ASP A 77 -4.27 -16.29 14.66
CA ASP A 77 -4.91 -17.57 14.94
C ASP A 77 -6.01 -17.89 13.91
N PRO A 78 -6.00 -19.09 13.29
CA PRO A 78 -6.97 -19.46 12.25
C PRO A 78 -8.44 -19.41 12.71
N ASP A 79 -8.73 -19.79 13.96
CA ASP A 79 -10.09 -19.77 14.49
C ASP A 79 -10.57 -18.32 14.69
N TYR A 80 -9.68 -17.43 15.17
CA TYR A 80 -9.93 -15.99 15.20
C TYR A 80 -10.22 -15.45 13.79
N LEU A 81 -9.39 -15.77 12.79
CA LEU A 81 -9.60 -15.32 11.41
C LEU A 81 -10.94 -15.80 10.85
N ALA A 82 -11.28 -17.07 11.05
CA ALA A 82 -12.56 -17.63 10.62
C ALA A 82 -13.75 -16.96 11.32
N THR A 83 -13.64 -16.71 12.62
CA THR A 83 -14.67 -16.04 13.43
C THR A 83 -14.91 -14.61 12.95
N MET A 84 -13.84 -13.83 12.74
CA MET A 84 -13.98 -12.44 12.26
C MET A 84 -14.61 -12.38 10.88
N ARG A 85 -14.21 -13.27 9.95
CA ARG A 85 -14.80 -13.35 8.60
C ARG A 85 -16.25 -13.83 8.60
N LYS A 86 -16.64 -14.65 9.59
CA LYS A 86 -18.01 -15.11 9.76
C LYS A 86 -18.93 -14.01 10.31
N HIS A 87 -18.40 -13.16 11.18
CA HIS A 87 -19.19 -12.16 11.91
C HIS A 87 -19.04 -10.72 11.39
N SER A 88 -18.16 -10.48 10.41
CA SER A 88 -18.04 -9.21 9.71
C SER A 88 -18.07 -9.42 8.20
N GLU A 89 -18.95 -8.70 7.50
CA GLU A 89 -19.00 -8.72 6.03
C GLU A 89 -17.82 -7.98 5.40
N ARG A 90 -17.30 -6.95 6.09
CA ARG A 90 -16.15 -6.15 5.65
C ARG A 90 -14.92 -6.53 6.45
N TRP A 91 -13.93 -7.09 5.75
CA TRP A 91 -12.63 -7.44 6.33
C TRP A 91 -11.54 -7.34 5.28
N ILE A 92 -10.33 -7.03 5.74
CA ILE A 92 -9.10 -7.06 4.94
C ILE A 92 -8.12 -8.00 5.63
N LEU A 93 -7.56 -8.94 4.90
CA LEU A 93 -6.44 -9.76 5.34
C LEU A 93 -5.14 -9.10 4.85
N LEU A 94 -4.24 -8.81 5.79
CA LEU A 94 -2.96 -8.16 5.55
C LEU A 94 -1.81 -9.13 5.86
N PRO A 95 -0.67 -9.06 5.13
CA PRO A 95 0.52 -9.87 5.42
C PRO A 95 1.24 -9.46 6.71
N VAL A 96 0.84 -8.34 7.32
CA VAL A 96 1.50 -7.69 8.45
C VAL A 96 0.50 -7.34 9.54
N SER A 97 0.96 -7.24 10.79
CA SER A 97 0.13 -6.78 11.91
C SER A 97 -0.32 -5.33 11.66
N PRO A 98 -1.61 -4.99 11.86
CA PRO A 98 -2.19 -3.71 11.42
C PRO A 98 -1.89 -2.53 12.36
N SER A 99 -0.62 -2.24 12.65
CA SER A 99 -0.23 -1.00 13.35
C SER A 99 -0.27 0.22 12.41
N ALA A 100 -0.24 1.45 12.93
CA ALA A 100 -0.16 2.67 12.11
C ALA A 100 1.01 2.64 11.09
N GLU A 101 2.19 2.15 11.50
CA GLU A 101 3.36 2.04 10.63
C GLU A 101 3.11 1.06 9.48
N GLN A 102 2.53 -0.10 9.76
CA GLN A 102 2.26 -1.09 8.73
C GLN A 102 1.10 -0.67 7.82
N LEU A 103 0.06 -0.05 8.38
CA LEU A 103 -1.05 0.50 7.58
C LEU A 103 -0.57 1.61 6.64
N SER A 104 0.31 2.52 7.09
CA SER A 104 0.85 3.56 6.20
C SER A 104 1.66 2.96 5.04
N ARG A 105 2.41 1.87 5.28
CA ARG A 105 3.12 1.12 4.23
C ARG A 105 2.18 0.39 3.27
N ILE A 106 1.13 -0.27 3.78
CA ILE A 106 0.12 -0.94 2.97
C ILE A 106 -0.56 0.07 2.04
N LEU A 107 -1.02 1.20 2.58
CA LEU A 107 -1.68 2.26 1.82
C LEU A 107 -0.72 2.90 0.81
N PHE A 108 0.55 3.12 1.19
CA PHE A 108 1.57 3.57 0.24
C PHE A 108 1.69 2.62 -0.94
N ARG A 109 1.84 1.31 -0.71
CA ARG A 109 2.00 0.31 -1.78
C ARG A 109 0.79 0.24 -2.70
N LEU A 110 -0.42 0.28 -2.15
CA LEU A 110 -1.67 0.28 -2.91
C LEU A 110 -1.77 1.51 -3.82
N VAL A 111 -1.65 2.71 -3.22
CA VAL A 111 -1.82 3.99 -3.93
C VAL A 111 -0.70 4.22 -4.93
N ASP A 112 0.54 3.93 -4.57
CA ASP A 112 1.69 4.11 -5.46
C ASP A 112 1.63 3.20 -6.69
N THR A 113 1.23 1.94 -6.50
CA THR A 113 1.08 1.00 -7.62
C THR A 113 -0.03 1.46 -8.55
N LEU A 114 -1.14 1.95 -8.00
CA LEU A 114 -2.22 2.55 -8.79
C LEU A 114 -1.73 3.77 -9.59
N LEU A 115 -1.13 4.76 -8.92
CA LEU A 115 -0.71 6.02 -9.55
C LEU A 115 0.29 5.80 -10.69
N ARG A 116 1.23 4.86 -10.55
CA ARG A 116 2.19 4.51 -11.61
C ARG A 116 1.54 3.92 -12.87
N HIS A 117 0.30 3.44 -12.75
CA HIS A 117 -0.46 2.85 -13.85
C HIS A 117 -1.70 3.68 -14.22
N THR A 118 -1.84 4.88 -13.66
CA THR A 118 -2.89 5.83 -14.01
C THR A 118 -2.43 6.68 -15.19
N ALA A 119 -3.22 6.72 -16.26
CA ALA A 119 -2.99 7.63 -17.37
C ALA A 119 -3.35 9.07 -16.98
N MET A 120 -2.44 10.00 -17.24
CA MET A 120 -2.65 11.44 -17.04
C MET A 120 -3.54 11.99 -18.18
N ALA A 121 -4.41 12.95 -17.87
CA ALA A 121 -5.50 13.37 -18.76
C ALA A 121 -5.52 14.88 -19.07
N ASN A 122 -4.84 15.70 -18.27
CA ASN A 122 -4.85 17.16 -18.35
C ASN A 122 -3.45 17.78 -18.47
N GLY A 123 -2.47 17.00 -18.93
CA GLY A 123 -1.08 17.45 -19.04
C GLY A 123 -0.31 17.38 -17.72
N GLU A 124 -0.78 16.58 -16.76
CA GLU A 124 -0.02 16.28 -15.56
C GLU A 124 1.33 15.65 -15.93
N ALA A 125 2.40 16.14 -15.32
CA ALA A 125 3.74 15.65 -15.52
C ALA A 125 4.43 15.46 -14.16
N ASP A 126 5.27 14.42 -14.08
CA ASP A 126 6.08 14.12 -12.91
C ASP A 126 5.32 13.89 -11.59
N VAL A 127 4.03 13.55 -11.67
CA VAL A 127 3.20 13.32 -10.47
C VAL A 127 3.57 11.98 -9.84
N GLN A 128 3.92 12.04 -8.57
CA GLN A 128 4.31 10.87 -7.79
C GLN A 128 3.76 10.92 -6.36
N LEU A 129 3.53 9.74 -5.77
CA LEU A 129 3.26 9.63 -4.35
C LEU A 129 4.57 9.89 -3.58
N HIS A 130 4.59 10.98 -2.83
CA HIS A 130 5.71 11.37 -1.99
C HIS A 130 5.70 10.58 -0.68
N SER A 131 4.57 10.61 0.05
CA SER A 131 4.44 9.91 1.32
C SER A 131 2.97 9.68 1.70
N VAL A 132 2.75 8.70 2.58
CA VAL A 132 1.45 8.43 3.20
C VAL A 132 1.55 8.60 4.71
N ILE A 133 0.64 9.37 5.31
CA ILE A 133 0.55 9.53 6.77
C ILE A 133 -0.72 8.84 7.26
N VAL A 134 -0.62 8.01 8.29
CA VAL A 134 -1.75 7.38 8.98
C VAL A 134 -1.76 7.83 10.43
N HIS A 135 -2.80 8.55 10.83
CA HIS A 135 -3.08 8.90 12.22
C HIS A 135 -4.02 7.84 12.78
N GLU A 136 -3.53 7.07 13.75
CA GLU A 136 -4.35 6.13 14.53
C GLU A 136 -5.08 6.85 15.65
N THR A 137 -4.46 7.89 16.21
CA THR A 137 -5.06 8.74 17.25
C THR A 137 -4.77 10.21 16.95
N GLU A 138 -5.43 11.14 17.65
CA GLU A 138 -5.16 12.58 17.50
C GLU A 138 -3.71 12.97 17.83
N SER A 139 -3.03 12.22 18.69
CA SER A 139 -1.67 12.52 19.15
C SER A 139 -0.58 11.65 18.52
N GLY A 140 -0.94 10.66 17.68
CA GLY A 140 0.00 9.67 17.16
C GLY A 140 -0.26 9.31 15.70
N TYR A 141 0.78 9.40 14.88
CA TYR A 141 0.77 9.01 13.48
C TYR A 141 2.04 8.26 13.08
N ALA A 142 1.96 7.55 11.95
CA ALA A 142 3.12 7.06 11.23
C ALA A 142 3.12 7.64 9.81
N GLN A 143 4.30 8.03 9.32
CA GLN A 143 4.50 8.49 7.94
C GLN A 143 5.40 7.50 7.22
N CYS A 144 4.95 7.03 6.06
CA CYS A 144 5.66 6.12 5.19
C CYS A 144 6.15 6.85 3.94
N PHE A 145 7.44 6.72 3.66
CA PHE A 145 8.05 7.08 2.38
C PHE A 145 8.27 5.82 1.52
N ARG A 146 8.75 6.00 0.29
CA ARG A 146 8.99 4.89 -0.64
C ARG A 146 10.02 3.90 -0.10
N GLU A 147 11.03 4.42 0.59
CA GLU A 147 12.12 3.66 1.19
C GLU A 147 11.59 2.74 2.28
N ASP A 148 10.64 3.20 3.10
CA ASP A 148 10.00 2.39 4.15
C ASP A 148 9.10 1.29 3.55
N ALA A 149 8.33 1.64 2.53
CA ALA A 149 7.42 0.73 1.84
C ALA A 149 8.17 -0.45 1.18
N CYS A 150 9.41 -0.21 0.73
CA CYS A 150 10.26 -1.21 0.08
C CYS A 150 11.36 -1.79 1.01
N ASN A 151 11.39 -1.41 2.29
CA ASN A 151 12.45 -1.82 3.22
C ASN A 151 12.35 -3.30 3.63
N PRO A 152 13.32 -4.17 3.27
CA PRO A 152 13.30 -5.58 3.65
C PRO A 152 13.34 -5.81 5.16
N ARG A 153 13.97 -4.89 5.93
CA ARG A 153 14.05 -4.98 7.40
C ARG A 153 12.72 -4.70 8.09
N MET A 154 11.78 -4.07 7.39
CA MET A 154 10.41 -3.84 7.87
C MET A 154 9.44 -4.90 7.35
N GLY A 155 9.94 -5.91 6.64
CA GLY A 155 9.14 -6.93 5.94
C GLY A 155 8.67 -6.44 4.56
N LEU A 156 8.63 -7.33 3.57
CA LEU A 156 8.15 -6.99 2.23
C LEU A 156 6.62 -7.09 2.17
N ILE A 157 6.01 -6.21 1.38
CA ILE A 157 4.57 -6.17 1.13
C ILE A 157 4.34 -6.40 -0.36
N GLU A 158 3.95 -7.62 -0.70
CA GLU A 158 3.44 -7.95 -2.04
C GLU A 158 1.92 -7.79 -2.06
N LEU A 159 1.38 -7.15 -3.10
CA LEU A 159 -0.07 -6.94 -3.19
C LEU A 159 -0.84 -8.26 -3.33
N SER A 160 -0.19 -9.33 -3.78
CA SER A 160 -0.81 -10.67 -3.84
C SER A 160 -1.10 -11.29 -2.48
N ASP A 161 -0.46 -10.81 -1.41
CA ASP A 161 -0.65 -11.35 -0.05
C ASP A 161 -1.75 -10.62 0.72
N ILE A 162 -2.34 -9.58 0.12
CA ILE A 162 -3.48 -8.85 0.66
C ILE A 162 -4.77 -9.44 0.06
N ALA A 163 -5.80 -9.58 0.87
CA ALA A 163 -7.14 -9.99 0.41
C ALA A 163 -8.22 -9.11 1.02
N PHE A 164 -9.14 -8.64 0.18
CA PHE A 164 -10.34 -7.93 0.60
C PHE A 164 -11.54 -8.89 0.61
N SER A 165 -12.51 -8.66 1.49
CA SER A 165 -13.77 -9.38 1.44
C SER A 165 -14.53 -9.08 0.15
N ALA A 166 -15.35 -10.02 -0.31
CA ALA A 166 -16.16 -9.83 -1.52
C ALA A 166 -17.12 -8.65 -1.40
N THR A 167 -17.60 -8.33 -0.19
CA THR A 167 -18.46 -7.17 0.06
C THR A 167 -17.73 -5.86 -0.25
N ILE A 168 -16.44 -5.76 0.08
CA ILE A 168 -15.61 -4.59 -0.23
C ILE A 168 -15.43 -4.49 -1.75
N THR A 169 -14.92 -5.53 -2.40
CA THR A 169 -14.55 -5.43 -3.83
C THR A 169 -15.76 -5.25 -4.75
N ARG A 170 -16.94 -5.77 -4.38
CA ARG A 170 -18.20 -5.55 -5.12
C ARG A 170 -18.76 -4.14 -4.97
N SER A 171 -18.32 -3.38 -3.98
CA SER A 171 -18.75 -1.99 -3.76
C SER A 171 -17.95 -0.97 -4.55
N TRP A 172 -16.80 -1.38 -5.11
CA TRP A 172 -15.96 -0.52 -5.92
C TRP A 172 -16.54 -0.29 -7.32
N GLN A 173 -16.18 0.85 -7.91
CA GLN A 173 -16.60 1.16 -9.28
C GLN A 173 -15.96 0.22 -10.29
N ASP A 174 -14.68 -0.10 -10.07
CA ASP A 174 -13.95 -1.12 -10.82
C ASP A 174 -13.78 -2.36 -9.94
N ILE A 175 -14.59 -3.39 -10.21
CA ILE A 175 -14.59 -4.66 -9.48
C ILE A 175 -13.26 -5.42 -9.70
N GLU A 176 -12.58 -5.18 -10.83
CA GLU A 176 -11.30 -5.81 -11.16
C GLU A 176 -10.10 -5.00 -10.67
N LEU A 177 -10.33 -3.83 -10.06
CA LEU A 177 -9.29 -2.88 -9.61
C LEU A 177 -8.12 -3.58 -8.91
N PHE A 178 -8.44 -4.40 -7.90
CA PHE A 178 -7.40 -5.03 -7.10
C PHE A 178 -6.69 -6.20 -7.80
N GLU A 179 -7.38 -6.93 -8.67
CA GLU A 179 -6.73 -7.95 -9.49
C GLU A 179 -5.78 -7.31 -10.53
N ASN A 180 -6.17 -6.17 -11.10
CA ASN A 180 -5.31 -5.37 -11.96
C ASN A 180 -4.08 -4.85 -11.20
N LEU A 181 -4.26 -4.32 -9.98
CA LEU A 181 -3.18 -3.89 -9.09
C LEU A 181 -2.17 -5.00 -8.79
N LYS A 182 -2.62 -6.24 -8.54
CA LYS A 182 -1.72 -7.39 -8.34
C LYS A 182 -0.87 -7.67 -9.58
N GLN A 183 -1.44 -7.52 -10.78
CA GLN A 183 -0.70 -7.72 -12.03
C GLN A 183 0.35 -6.63 -12.22
N TYR A 184 -0.02 -5.37 -12.00
CA TYR A 184 0.88 -4.21 -12.03
C TYR A 184 2.06 -4.36 -11.06
N ASP A 185 1.78 -4.82 -9.84
CA ASP A 185 2.82 -5.05 -8.84
C ASP A 185 3.82 -6.14 -9.26
N ARG A 186 3.31 -7.25 -9.81
CA ARG A 186 4.17 -8.34 -10.34
C ARG A 186 5.08 -7.87 -11.46
N ILE A 187 4.58 -7.03 -12.37
CA ILE A 187 5.38 -6.47 -13.46
C ILE A 187 6.51 -5.61 -12.88
N PHE A 188 6.20 -4.74 -11.92
CA PHE A 188 7.20 -3.91 -11.25
C PHE A 188 8.26 -4.73 -10.52
N LEU A 189 7.86 -5.70 -9.68
CA LEU A 189 8.80 -6.55 -8.94
C LEU A 189 9.69 -7.40 -9.87
N ARG A 190 9.22 -7.76 -11.07
CA ARG A 190 10.05 -8.44 -12.08
C ARG A 190 11.09 -7.49 -12.69
N GLN A 191 10.68 -6.25 -13.02
CA GLN A 191 11.59 -5.25 -13.57
C GLN A 191 12.69 -4.84 -12.57
N SER A 192 12.33 -4.63 -11.30
CA SER A 192 13.28 -4.28 -10.24
C SER A 192 14.28 -5.39 -9.94
N ARG A 193 13.88 -6.66 -10.02
CA ARG A 193 14.78 -7.82 -9.86
C ARG A 193 15.72 -8.05 -11.04
N ASN A 194 15.37 -7.57 -12.22
CA ASN A 194 16.22 -7.64 -13.42
C ASN A 194 17.19 -6.46 -13.54
N HIS A 195 16.98 -5.39 -12.77
CA HIS A 195 17.85 -4.21 -12.73
C HIS A 195 18.86 -4.23 -11.57
N ASP A 196 18.98 -5.36 -10.86
CA ASP A 196 19.94 -5.55 -9.79
C ASP A 196 21.39 -5.51 -10.35
N PRO A 197 22.19 -4.49 -10.02
CA PRO A 197 23.55 -4.35 -10.54
C PRO A 197 24.47 -5.52 -10.14
N GLU A 198 24.16 -6.27 -9.08
CA GLU A 198 24.97 -7.41 -8.64
C GLU A 198 24.93 -8.60 -9.62
N LYS A 199 23.81 -8.81 -10.33
CA LYS A 199 23.74 -9.85 -11.38
C LYS A 199 24.50 -9.47 -12.65
N LYS A 200 24.64 -8.18 -12.95
CA LYS A 200 25.42 -7.69 -14.09
C LYS A 200 26.93 -7.92 -13.88
N ILE A 201 27.39 -7.88 -12.63
CA ILE A 201 28.79 -8.14 -12.23
C ILE A 201 29.13 -9.64 -12.32
N LEU A 202 28.17 -10.54 -12.03
CA LEU A 202 28.40 -11.98 -12.13
C LEU A 202 28.48 -12.47 -13.58
N MET A 203 27.74 -11.85 -14.51
CA MET A 203 27.83 -12.19 -15.95
C MET A 203 29.09 -11.62 -16.62
N THR A 204 29.61 -10.47 -16.18
CA THR A 204 30.84 -9.90 -16.76
C THR A 204 32.13 -10.58 -16.26
N ARG A 205 32.11 -11.21 -15.08
CA ARG A 205 33.25 -12.00 -14.57
C ARG A 205 33.39 -13.40 -15.21
N ASN A 206 32.34 -13.90 -15.86
CA ASN A 206 32.40 -15.19 -16.56
C ASN A 206 32.80 -15.06 -18.04
N ILE A 207 32.84 -13.85 -18.60
CA ILE A 207 33.28 -13.61 -19.98
C ILE A 207 34.79 -13.29 -20.03
N SER A 208 35.40 -12.85 -18.93
CA SER A 208 36.84 -12.56 -18.87
C SER A 208 37.73 -13.76 -18.53
N LYS A 209 37.17 -14.95 -18.26
CA LYS A 209 37.93 -16.18 -17.95
C LYS A 209 38.08 -17.17 -19.11
N THR A 210 37.58 -16.86 -20.30
CA THR A 210 37.66 -17.74 -21.48
C THR A 210 38.61 -17.26 -22.59
N CYS A 211 39.46 -16.26 -22.33
CA CYS A 211 40.37 -15.69 -23.34
C CYS A 211 41.88 -15.75 -23.00
N THR A 212 42.32 -16.56 -22.04
CA THR A 212 43.75 -16.73 -21.75
C THR A 212 44.11 -18.19 -21.47
N GLU A 213 43.92 -19.06 -22.47
CA GLU A 213 44.68 -20.30 -22.60
C GLU A 213 44.95 -20.54 -24.10
N SER A 214 46.12 -20.05 -24.54
CA SER A 214 46.86 -20.47 -25.73
C SER A 214 48.34 -20.41 -25.40
#